data_AF-A0A413HQ15-F1
#
_entry.id   AF-A0A413HQ15-F1
#
_cell.length_a   1.000
_cell.length_b   1.000
_cell.length_c   1.000
_cell.angle_alpha   90.00
_cell.angle_beta   90.00
_cell.angle_gamma   90.00
#
_symmetry.space_group_name_H-M   'P 1'
#
loop_
_entity.id
_entity.type
_entity.pdbx_description
1 polymer ?
#
loop_
_entity_poly.entity_id
_entity_poly.type
_entity_poly.pdbx_seq_one_letter_code
_entity_poly.pdbx_strand_id
1 'polypeptide(L)'
;MFEKLINQIKELSTIDFKEATEKIRKYIDEISEEDFKEIVKQIGTIPENIEHDSTEEKLYSKASDIVLARCFRLLGLASRALDERADSADILAESISGYKYSLVADAKCFRLSRTAKNQKDFKVSNLSDWRGSENEYAVLVAPYFQYPQSTSQIYSKALENNVCLLSWEHISILLEKNVKETESLSLESLWNASQMIARDKSLSFANAKCCFLPKMDVYVAKKIGLPEAQYRSMLNDYKRLITYRGKTEISYWNGCIEEIKKFTKEKAIEELIKAKKLQEKINAISQYIDKLNR
;
A
#
# COMPACT_ATOMS: atom_id res chain seq x y z
N MET A 1 0.68 15.61 10.72
CA MET A 1 1.92 15.20 10.04
C MET A 1 1.72 14.78 8.59
N PHE A 2 0.74 13.91 8.29
CA PHE A 2 0.51 13.40 6.93
C PHE A 2 0.46 14.48 5.83
N GLU A 3 -0.26 15.58 6.03
CA GLU A 3 -0.29 16.70 5.07
C GLU A 3 1.09 17.30 4.77
N LYS A 4 2.02 17.31 5.73
CA LYS A 4 3.39 17.77 5.50
C LYS A 4 4.13 16.83 4.54
N LEU A 5 3.91 15.51 4.65
CA LEU A 5 4.46 14.54 3.68
C LEU A 5 3.88 14.79 2.29
N ILE A 6 2.57 15.04 2.18
CA ILE A 6 1.93 15.34 0.88
C ILE A 6 2.54 16.59 0.24
N ASN A 7 2.70 17.67 1.01
CA ASN A 7 3.30 18.90 0.49
C ASN A 7 4.75 18.67 0.03
N GLN A 8 5.54 17.91 0.79
CA GLN A 8 6.89 17.56 0.35
C GLN A 8 6.89 16.71 -0.92
N ILE A 9 6.00 15.74 -1.06
CA ILE A 9 5.88 14.95 -2.30
C ILE A 9 5.58 15.87 -3.49
N LYS A 10 4.68 16.84 -3.32
CA LYS A 10 4.33 17.80 -4.37
C LYS A 10 5.52 18.67 -4.75
N GLU A 11 6.21 19.24 -3.77
CA GLU A 11 7.40 20.06 -4.00
C GLU A 11 8.52 19.27 -4.70
N LEU A 12 8.78 18.04 -4.26
CA LEU A 12 9.83 17.17 -4.78
C LEU A 12 9.47 16.48 -6.10
N SER A 13 8.21 16.51 -6.53
CA SER A 13 7.78 15.93 -7.82
C SER A 13 8.34 16.68 -9.03
N THR A 14 8.91 17.87 -8.81
CA THR A 14 9.47 18.75 -9.84
C THR A 14 10.96 18.52 -10.11
N ILE A 15 11.65 17.74 -9.27
CA ILE A 15 13.08 17.44 -9.41
C ILE A 15 13.30 16.00 -9.91
N ASP A 16 14.56 15.59 -10.07
CA ASP A 16 14.90 14.22 -10.46
C ASP A 16 14.30 13.20 -9.49
N PHE A 17 13.76 12.10 -10.05
CA PHE A 17 13.02 11.11 -9.25
C PHE A 17 13.90 10.44 -8.20
N LYS A 18 15.17 10.17 -8.49
CA LYS A 18 16.09 9.53 -7.55
C LYS A 18 16.45 10.49 -6.42
N GLU A 19 16.73 11.75 -6.76
CA GLU A 19 16.98 12.80 -5.76
C GLU A 19 15.76 13.02 -4.85
N ALA A 20 14.55 13.09 -5.44
CA ALA A 20 13.29 13.20 -4.70
C ALA A 20 13.09 12.03 -3.74
N THR A 21 13.37 10.80 -4.21
CA THR A 21 13.25 9.57 -3.41
C THR A 21 14.16 9.61 -2.19
N GLU A 22 15.42 10.03 -2.34
CA GLU A 22 16.37 10.12 -1.22
C GLU A 22 15.98 11.21 -0.22
N LYS A 23 15.46 12.35 -0.70
CA LYS A 23 14.94 13.40 0.19
C LYS A 23 13.72 12.93 0.99
N ILE A 24 12.81 12.18 0.35
CA ILE A 24 11.66 11.56 1.04
C ILE A 24 12.11 10.50 2.03
N ARG A 25 13.09 9.66 1.66
CA ARG A 25 13.65 8.64 2.55
C ARG A 25 14.22 9.27 3.81
N LYS A 26 15.06 10.29 3.64
CA LYS A 26 15.63 11.06 4.75
C LYS A 26 14.54 11.67 5.64
N TYR A 27 13.55 12.33 5.05
CA TYR A 27 12.44 12.89 5.82
C TYR A 27 11.69 11.81 6.60
N ILE A 28 11.32 10.70 5.96
CA ILE A 28 10.61 9.60 6.62
C ILE A 28 11.47 8.99 7.72
N ASP A 29 12.79 8.93 7.62
CA ASP A 29 13.65 8.38 8.67
C ASP A 29 13.84 9.32 9.86
N GLU A 30 13.86 10.64 9.63
CA GLU A 30 14.18 11.66 10.65
C GLU A 30 12.97 12.09 11.49
N ILE A 31 11.74 11.90 11.01
CA ILE A 31 10.55 12.30 11.77
C ILE A 31 10.34 11.41 13.01
N SER A 32 9.75 11.99 14.06
CA SER A 32 9.50 11.28 15.31
C SER A 32 8.65 10.01 15.10
N GLU A 33 8.78 9.03 16.00
CA GLU A 33 7.99 7.80 15.90
C GLU A 33 6.49 8.07 16.02
N GLU A 34 6.08 9.03 16.85
CA GLU A 34 4.68 9.46 17.01
C GLU A 34 4.14 10.05 15.71
N ASP A 35 4.86 11.01 15.12
CA ASP A 35 4.52 11.63 13.83
C ASP A 35 4.50 10.60 12.69
N PHE A 36 5.42 9.64 12.72
CA PHE A 36 5.47 8.56 11.75
C PHE A 36 4.25 7.64 11.85
N LYS A 37 3.84 7.23 13.06
CA LYS A 37 2.62 6.44 13.28
C LYS A 37 1.39 7.14 12.69
N GLU A 38 1.31 8.47 12.79
CA GLU A 38 0.23 9.26 12.16
C GLU A 38 0.25 9.24 10.62
N ILE A 39 1.44 9.08 10.01
CA ILE A 39 1.56 8.85 8.56
C ILE A 39 1.09 7.45 8.19
N VAL A 40 1.50 6.42 8.94
CA VAL A 40 1.15 5.01 8.66
C VAL A 40 -0.36 4.81 8.62
N LYS A 41 -1.11 5.47 9.50
CA LYS A 41 -2.58 5.44 9.54
C LYS A 41 -3.26 5.90 8.25
N GLN A 42 -2.56 6.69 7.43
CA GLN A 42 -3.15 7.42 6.30
C GLN A 42 -2.50 7.08 4.95
N ILE A 43 -1.26 6.59 4.93
CA ILE A 43 -0.47 6.37 3.72
C ILE A 43 -1.12 5.41 2.71
N GLY A 44 -1.96 4.48 3.19
CA GLY A 44 -2.74 3.60 2.31
C GLY A 44 -3.77 4.33 1.42
N THR A 45 -4.10 5.58 1.73
CA THR A 45 -5.10 6.37 1.01
C THR A 45 -4.45 7.49 0.21
N ILE A 46 -4.28 7.27 -1.10
CA ILE A 46 -3.77 8.30 -2.01
C ILE A 46 -4.74 9.50 -1.97
N PRO A 47 -4.27 10.73 -1.71
CA PRO A 47 -5.09 11.93 -1.80
C PRO A 47 -5.70 12.13 -3.19
N GLU A 48 -6.95 12.61 -3.27
CA GLU A 48 -7.59 12.91 -4.55
C GLU A 48 -6.92 14.10 -5.26
N ASN A 49 -6.21 14.94 -4.51
CA ASN A 49 -5.46 16.08 -5.00
C ASN A 49 -4.06 15.75 -5.56
N ILE A 50 -3.74 14.47 -5.71
CA ILE A 50 -2.60 13.97 -6.48
C ILE A 50 -3.14 13.46 -7.80
N GLU A 51 -2.67 14.00 -8.92
CA GLU A 51 -3.16 13.65 -10.25
C GLU A 51 -2.82 12.19 -10.61
N HIS A 52 -3.73 11.52 -11.34
CA HIS A 52 -3.53 10.17 -11.84
C HIS A 52 -2.39 10.08 -12.87
N ASP A 53 -1.58 9.02 -12.78
CA ASP A 53 -0.41 8.73 -13.61
C ASP A 53 0.71 9.78 -13.56
N SER A 54 0.63 10.73 -12.62
CA SER A 54 1.58 11.82 -12.46
C SER A 54 2.90 11.39 -11.82
N THR A 55 3.92 12.26 -11.90
CA THR A 55 5.16 12.08 -11.12
C THR A 55 4.88 12.12 -9.62
N GLU A 56 3.94 12.96 -9.17
CA GLU A 56 3.49 13.01 -7.77
C GLU A 56 2.94 11.65 -7.30
N GLU A 57 2.10 10.98 -8.10
CA GLU A 57 1.56 9.67 -7.74
C GLU A 57 2.64 8.60 -7.68
N LYS A 58 3.59 8.61 -8.63
CA LYS A 58 4.74 7.69 -8.62
C LYS A 58 5.60 7.89 -7.38
N LEU A 59 5.81 9.14 -6.99
CA LEU A 59 6.59 9.50 -5.82
C LEU A 59 5.84 9.18 -4.52
N TYR A 60 4.52 9.34 -4.49
CA TYR A 60 3.66 8.88 -3.39
C TYR A 60 3.72 7.36 -3.22
N SER A 61 3.63 6.61 -4.32
CA SER A 61 3.80 5.16 -4.29
C SER A 61 5.15 4.80 -3.68
N LYS A 62 6.22 5.48 -4.11
CA LYS A 62 7.56 5.24 -3.57
C LYS A 62 7.69 5.60 -2.09
N ALA A 63 7.05 6.69 -1.67
CA ALA A 63 6.96 7.08 -0.27
C ALA A 63 6.27 5.98 0.56
N SER A 64 5.23 5.33 0.02
CA SER A 64 4.57 4.22 0.71
C SER A 64 5.49 3.01 0.92
N ASP A 65 6.37 2.70 -0.04
CA ASP A 65 7.37 1.63 0.11
C ASP A 65 8.35 1.96 1.23
N ILE A 66 8.82 3.20 1.26
CA ILE A 66 9.76 3.70 2.29
C ILE A 66 9.10 3.69 3.66
N VAL A 67 7.84 4.12 3.77
CA VAL A 67 7.06 4.05 5.00
C VAL A 67 6.95 2.59 5.47
N LEU A 68 6.59 1.65 4.59
CA LEU A 68 6.47 0.25 4.99
C LEU A 68 7.81 -0.36 5.42
N ALA A 69 8.91 -0.02 4.74
CA ALA A 69 10.25 -0.42 5.17
C ALA A 69 10.58 0.12 6.57
N ARG A 70 10.21 1.38 6.88
CA ARG A 70 10.37 1.93 8.23
C ARG A 70 9.47 1.23 9.25
N CYS A 71 8.25 0.84 8.88
CA CYS A 71 7.39 0.02 9.73
C CYS A 71 8.08 -1.29 10.12
N PHE A 72 8.68 -2.01 9.16
CA PHE A 72 9.42 -3.25 9.47
C PHE A 72 10.62 -3.00 10.39
N ARG A 73 11.33 -1.87 10.25
CA ARG A 73 12.38 -1.48 11.20
C ARG A 73 11.85 -1.27 12.61
N LEU A 74 10.72 -0.59 12.76
CA LEU A 74 10.07 -0.42 14.07
C LEU A 74 9.55 -1.74 14.65
N LEU A 75 9.12 -2.67 13.78
CA LEU A 75 8.75 -4.04 14.16
C LEU A 75 9.96 -4.94 14.47
N GLY A 76 11.19 -4.43 14.42
CA GLY A 76 12.39 -5.17 14.85
C GLY A 76 13.12 -5.95 13.77
N LEU A 77 12.89 -5.64 12.50
CA LEU A 77 13.57 -6.24 11.35
C LEU A 77 14.61 -5.26 10.76
N ALA A 78 15.64 -5.76 10.09
CA ALA A 78 16.36 -4.95 9.11
C ALA A 78 15.49 -4.79 7.87
N SER A 79 15.28 -3.59 7.34
CA SER A 79 14.44 -3.42 6.15
C SER A 79 14.78 -2.17 5.35
N ARG A 80 14.62 -2.27 4.01
CA ARG A 80 14.82 -1.20 3.04
C ARG A 80 13.83 -1.30 1.87
N ALA A 81 13.40 -0.16 1.36
CA ALA A 81 12.74 -0.09 0.05
C ALA A 81 13.78 -0.19 -1.07
N LEU A 82 13.52 -1.02 -2.08
CA LEU A 82 14.38 -1.33 -3.22
C LEU A 82 14.25 -0.27 -4.32
N ASP A 83 15.32 0.08 -5.03
CA ASP A 83 15.27 1.12 -6.08
C ASP A 83 14.82 0.57 -7.44
N GLU A 84 14.84 -0.75 -7.61
CA GLU A 84 14.45 -1.43 -8.83
C GLU A 84 12.97 -1.17 -9.16
N ARG A 85 12.68 -1.12 -10.46
CA ARG A 85 11.32 -0.98 -10.97
C ARG A 85 11.06 -2.09 -11.96
N ALA A 86 9.88 -2.70 -11.80
CA ALA A 86 9.37 -3.80 -12.61
C ALA A 86 10.09 -5.14 -12.35
N ASP A 87 9.27 -6.18 -12.21
CA ASP A 87 9.67 -7.56 -11.97
C ASP A 87 10.49 -7.83 -10.69
N SER A 88 10.32 -6.97 -9.69
CA SER A 88 10.83 -7.18 -8.33
C SER A 88 9.84 -6.63 -7.30
N ALA A 89 9.96 -7.07 -6.07
CA ALA A 89 9.19 -6.56 -4.94
C ALA A 89 9.68 -5.16 -4.53
N ASP A 90 8.82 -4.40 -3.86
CA ASP A 90 9.16 -3.02 -3.48
C ASP A 90 10.13 -2.95 -2.27
N ILE A 91 10.09 -3.94 -1.38
CA ILE A 91 10.77 -3.93 -0.07
C ILE A 91 11.39 -5.28 0.25
N LEU A 92 12.55 -5.24 0.91
CA LEU A 92 13.19 -6.39 1.55
C LEU A 92 13.25 -6.17 3.07
N ALA A 93 12.98 -7.23 3.84
CA ALA A 93 13.19 -7.23 5.29
C ALA A 93 13.76 -8.57 5.79
N GLU A 94 14.54 -8.52 6.87
CA GLU A 94 15.22 -9.68 7.47
C GLU A 94 15.15 -9.62 9.00
N SER A 95 14.95 -10.77 9.63
CA SER A 95 15.05 -10.88 11.08
C SER A 95 16.48 -10.61 11.55
N ILE A 96 16.64 -9.67 12.47
CA ILE A 96 17.91 -9.40 13.17
C ILE A 96 17.91 -9.94 14.60
N SER A 97 16.84 -10.64 15.01
CA SER A 97 16.65 -11.17 16.36
C SER A 97 16.97 -12.67 16.48
N GLY A 98 17.66 -13.24 15.48
CA GLY A 98 18.13 -14.63 15.48
C GLY A 98 17.19 -15.65 14.83
N TYR A 99 16.04 -15.25 14.27
CA TYR A 99 15.05 -16.17 13.69
C TYR A 99 15.32 -16.61 12.24
N LYS A 100 16.45 -16.19 11.63
CA LYS A 100 16.94 -16.68 10.32
C LYS A 100 15.86 -16.77 9.23
N TYR A 101 15.08 -15.71 9.07
CA TYR A 101 14.15 -15.57 7.96
C TYR A 101 14.26 -14.17 7.36
N SER A 102 13.90 -14.07 6.08
CA SER A 102 13.68 -12.83 5.35
C SER A 102 12.31 -12.84 4.66
N LEU A 103 11.92 -11.67 4.20
CA LEU A 103 10.68 -11.48 3.46
C LEU A 103 10.83 -10.38 2.42
N VAL A 104 10.08 -10.54 1.33
CA VAL A 104 9.79 -9.45 0.41
C VAL A 104 8.41 -8.88 0.70
N ALA A 105 8.22 -7.59 0.42
CA ALA A 105 6.93 -6.97 0.60
C ALA A 105 6.58 -5.96 -0.50
N ASP A 106 5.28 -5.80 -0.73
CA ASP A 106 4.70 -4.81 -1.61
C ASP A 106 3.75 -3.91 -0.81
N ALA A 107 3.88 -2.61 -1.02
CA ALA A 107 2.92 -1.63 -0.53
C ALA A 107 1.83 -1.40 -1.60
N LYS A 108 0.58 -1.29 -1.16
CA LYS A 108 -0.54 -0.90 -2.02
C LYS A 108 -1.28 0.26 -1.39
N CYS A 109 -1.62 1.22 -2.24
CA CYS A 109 -2.39 2.40 -1.88
C CYS A 109 -3.52 2.59 -2.88
N PHE A 110 -4.67 3.10 -2.42
CA PHE A 110 -5.80 3.40 -3.28
C PHE A 110 -6.41 4.74 -2.90
N ARG A 111 -6.88 5.49 -3.90
CA ARG A 111 -7.81 6.61 -3.67
C ARG A 111 -9.12 6.09 -3.10
N LEU A 112 -9.82 6.90 -2.31
CA LEU A 112 -11.16 6.54 -1.84
C LEU A 112 -12.15 6.46 -3.00
N SER A 113 -11.94 7.27 -4.05
CA SER A 113 -12.70 7.22 -5.29
C SER A 113 -12.44 5.99 -6.16
N ARG A 114 -11.45 5.13 -5.83
CA ARG A 114 -11.16 3.92 -6.61
C ARG A 114 -12.37 2.99 -6.60
N THR A 115 -12.97 2.75 -7.76
CA THR A 115 -14.18 1.93 -7.88
C THR A 115 -13.85 0.44 -7.91
N ALA A 116 -13.18 -0.03 -8.96
CA ALA A 116 -12.83 -1.44 -9.15
C ALA A 116 -11.46 -1.77 -8.54
N LYS A 117 -11.40 -2.83 -7.72
CA LYS A 117 -10.17 -3.39 -7.17
C LYS A 117 -9.98 -4.76 -7.80
N ASN A 118 -9.35 -4.77 -8.97
CA ASN A 118 -9.20 -5.99 -9.73
C ASN A 118 -8.15 -6.87 -9.07
N GLN A 119 -8.30 -8.18 -9.20
CA GLN A 119 -7.36 -9.15 -8.62
C GLN A 119 -5.92 -8.92 -9.14
N LYS A 120 -5.77 -8.50 -10.40
CA LYS A 120 -4.49 -8.14 -11.00
C LYS A 120 -3.80 -6.95 -10.34
N ASP A 121 -4.55 -6.05 -9.71
CA ASP A 121 -4.01 -4.84 -9.08
C ASP A 121 -3.27 -5.19 -7.77
N PHE A 122 -3.60 -6.32 -7.14
CA PHE A 122 -2.93 -6.82 -5.93
C PHE A 122 -1.66 -7.63 -6.23
N LYS A 123 -1.49 -8.15 -7.46
CA LYS A 123 -0.30 -8.88 -7.91
C LYS A 123 0.18 -10.02 -6.98
N VAL A 124 -0.73 -10.70 -6.29
CA VAL A 124 -0.41 -11.73 -5.29
C VAL A 124 0.53 -12.81 -5.82
N SER A 125 0.25 -13.35 -7.02
CA SER A 125 1.12 -14.37 -7.63
C SER A 125 2.50 -13.81 -7.98
N ASN A 126 2.57 -12.63 -8.59
CA ASN A 126 3.85 -12.01 -8.92
C ASN A 126 4.70 -11.74 -7.67
N LEU A 127 4.09 -11.29 -6.57
CA LEU A 127 4.82 -11.08 -5.32
C LEU A 127 5.42 -12.39 -4.77
N SER A 128 4.72 -13.52 -4.93
CA SER A 128 5.28 -14.83 -4.62
C SER A 128 6.45 -15.19 -5.53
N ASP A 129 6.37 -14.85 -6.82
CA ASP A 129 7.46 -15.11 -7.77
C ASP A 129 8.69 -14.25 -7.44
N TRP A 130 8.48 -12.97 -7.11
CA TRP A 130 9.54 -12.02 -6.74
C TRP A 130 10.22 -12.34 -5.41
N ARG A 131 9.54 -13.06 -4.51
CA ARG A 131 10.18 -13.64 -3.32
C ARG A 131 11.34 -14.56 -3.70
N GLY A 132 11.19 -15.28 -4.82
CA GLY A 132 12.12 -16.28 -5.29
C GLY A 132 12.31 -17.43 -4.29
N SER A 133 13.43 -18.15 -4.46
CA SER A 133 13.93 -19.12 -3.48
C SER A 133 14.82 -18.49 -2.40
N GLU A 134 15.04 -17.17 -2.47
CA GLU A 134 15.98 -16.44 -1.62
C GLU A 134 15.37 -15.94 -0.32
N ASN A 135 14.03 -15.81 -0.27
CA ASN A 135 13.32 -15.28 0.89
C ASN A 135 12.21 -16.23 1.31
N GLU A 136 11.96 -16.36 2.61
CA GLU A 136 10.97 -17.30 3.14
C GLU A 136 9.53 -16.81 2.95
N TYR A 137 9.30 -15.50 3.09
CA TYR A 137 7.95 -14.92 3.08
C TYR A 137 7.73 -13.81 2.05
N ALA A 138 6.47 -13.69 1.65
CA ALA A 138 5.96 -12.62 0.80
C ALA A 138 4.82 -11.92 1.52
N VAL A 139 4.89 -10.60 1.67
CA VAL A 139 3.92 -9.82 2.44
C VAL A 139 3.31 -8.70 1.59
N LEU A 140 2.01 -8.77 1.36
CA LEU A 140 1.27 -7.68 0.71
C LEU A 140 0.60 -6.82 1.79
N VAL A 141 0.84 -5.51 1.77
CA VAL A 141 0.18 -4.56 2.66
C VAL A 141 -0.69 -3.60 1.85
N ALA A 142 -2.01 -3.71 2.00
CA ALA A 142 -2.98 -2.83 1.33
C ALA A 142 -3.97 -2.22 2.35
N PRO A 143 -4.78 -1.21 1.99
CA PRO A 143 -5.77 -0.66 2.93
C PRO A 143 -6.84 -1.72 3.25
N TYR A 144 -7.12 -1.95 4.54
CA TYR A 144 -7.99 -3.04 5.02
C TYR A 144 -9.33 -3.05 4.31
N PHE A 145 -9.98 -1.89 4.28
CA PHE A 145 -11.33 -1.73 3.75
C PHE A 145 -11.38 -1.68 2.21
N GLN A 146 -10.24 -1.75 1.54
CA GLN A 146 -10.13 -1.83 0.08
C GLN A 146 -9.89 -3.25 -0.44
N TYR A 147 -9.63 -4.21 0.45
CA TYR A 147 -9.71 -5.62 0.09
C TYR A 147 -11.16 -6.04 -0.23
N PRO A 148 -11.38 -7.03 -1.12
CA PRO A 148 -12.72 -7.59 -1.36
C PRO A 148 -13.31 -8.20 -0.09
N GLN A 149 -14.42 -7.67 0.42
CA GLN A 149 -14.90 -8.00 1.77
C GLN A 149 -15.57 -9.38 1.89
N SER A 150 -15.95 -10.01 0.78
CA SER A 150 -16.69 -11.29 0.78
C SER A 150 -15.85 -12.40 0.17
N THR A 151 -15.62 -12.36 -1.14
CA THR A 151 -14.91 -13.39 -1.88
C THR A 151 -14.03 -12.78 -2.97
N SER A 152 -12.89 -13.42 -3.27
CA SER A 152 -11.98 -13.05 -4.35
C SER A 152 -10.92 -14.12 -4.59
N GLN A 153 -10.41 -14.22 -5.82
CA GLN A 153 -9.28 -15.10 -6.13
C GLN A 153 -7.98 -14.68 -5.44
N ILE A 154 -7.86 -13.43 -4.98
CA ILE A 154 -6.65 -13.01 -4.25
C ILE A 154 -6.46 -13.84 -2.97
N TYR A 155 -7.56 -14.25 -2.33
CA TYR A 155 -7.52 -15.03 -1.09
C TYR A 155 -7.04 -16.45 -1.38
N SER A 156 -7.59 -17.12 -2.39
CA SER A 156 -7.14 -18.47 -2.74
C SER A 156 -5.69 -18.46 -3.19
N LYS A 157 -5.30 -17.48 -4.02
CA LYS A 157 -3.90 -17.31 -4.46
C LYS A 157 -2.95 -17.03 -3.28
N ALA A 158 -3.37 -16.26 -2.29
CA ALA A 158 -2.55 -15.97 -1.12
C ALA A 158 -2.33 -17.23 -0.26
N LEU A 159 -3.36 -18.05 -0.09
CA LEU A 159 -3.27 -19.34 0.60
C LEU A 159 -2.40 -20.34 -0.17
N GLU A 160 -2.58 -20.44 -1.49
CA GLU A 160 -1.83 -21.35 -2.37
C GLU A 160 -0.34 -21.04 -2.44
N ASN A 161 0.02 -19.76 -2.48
CA ASN A 161 1.41 -19.32 -2.69
C ASN A 161 2.13 -18.86 -1.42
N ASN A 162 1.47 -19.00 -0.26
CA ASN A 162 1.91 -18.47 1.03
C ASN A 162 2.34 -16.99 0.95
N VAL A 163 1.41 -16.15 0.49
CA VAL A 163 1.56 -14.69 0.50
C VAL A 163 0.72 -14.15 1.64
N CYS A 164 1.34 -13.52 2.63
CA CYS A 164 0.64 -12.91 3.74
C CYS A 164 -0.10 -11.65 3.28
N LEU A 165 -1.40 -11.58 3.58
CA LEU A 165 -2.20 -10.39 3.35
C LEU A 165 -2.35 -9.63 4.67
N LEU A 166 -1.64 -8.52 4.78
CA LEU A 166 -1.77 -7.57 5.88
C LEU A 166 -2.37 -6.26 5.38
N SER A 167 -2.68 -5.37 6.32
CA SER A 167 -3.14 -4.04 5.98
C SER A 167 -2.35 -2.95 6.71
N TRP A 168 -2.46 -1.73 6.19
CA TRP A 168 -1.92 -0.55 6.86
C TRP A 168 -2.46 -0.40 8.28
N GLU A 169 -3.73 -0.75 8.50
CA GLU A 169 -4.38 -0.77 9.81
C GLU A 169 -3.78 -1.85 10.72
N HIS A 170 -3.54 -3.07 10.21
CA HIS A 170 -2.83 -4.11 10.98
C HIS A 170 -1.43 -3.64 11.41
N ILE A 171 -0.66 -3.10 10.47
CA ILE A 171 0.70 -2.58 10.73
C ILE A 171 0.64 -1.45 11.75
N SER A 172 -0.27 -0.49 11.56
CA SER A 172 -0.44 0.64 12.46
C SER A 172 -0.81 0.19 13.88
N ILE A 173 -1.72 -0.78 14.04
CA ILE A 173 -2.08 -1.34 15.35
C ILE A 173 -0.88 -2.03 16.02
N LEU A 174 -0.08 -2.80 15.28
CA LEU A 174 1.14 -3.41 15.82
C LEU A 174 2.10 -2.34 16.36
N LEU A 175 2.30 -1.25 15.62
CA LEU A 175 3.16 -0.14 16.01
C LEU A 175 2.60 0.66 17.20
N GLU A 176 1.29 0.92 17.23
CA GLU A 176 0.60 1.59 18.36
C GLU A 176 0.71 0.79 19.67
N LYS A 177 0.82 -0.54 19.55
CA LYS A 177 1.02 -1.45 20.68
C LYS A 177 2.48 -1.79 20.94
N ASN A 178 3.39 -1.09 20.28
CA ASN A 178 4.84 -1.24 20.43
C ASN A 178 5.30 -2.71 20.26
N VAL A 179 4.63 -3.45 19.37
CA VAL A 179 5.07 -4.79 19.02
C VAL A 179 6.38 -4.68 18.27
N LYS A 180 7.36 -5.44 18.73
CA LYS A 180 8.69 -5.52 18.13
C LYS A 180 9.21 -6.95 18.26
N GLU A 181 9.77 -7.47 17.19
CA GLU A 181 10.52 -8.71 17.23
C GLU A 181 11.71 -8.56 18.19
N THR A 182 11.89 -9.56 19.04
CA THR A 182 13.01 -9.66 19.99
C THR A 182 13.45 -11.12 20.05
N GLU A 183 14.58 -11.43 20.68
CA GLU A 183 15.05 -12.81 20.87
C GLU A 183 14.01 -13.75 21.51
N SER A 184 13.07 -13.20 22.29
CA SER A 184 11.99 -13.95 22.97
C SER A 184 10.62 -13.88 22.28
N LEU A 185 10.46 -13.03 21.27
CA LEU A 185 9.19 -12.82 20.56
C LEU A 185 9.43 -12.77 19.06
N SER A 186 9.10 -13.86 18.36
CA SER A 186 9.12 -13.94 16.90
C SER A 186 7.85 -13.38 16.27
N LEU A 187 8.01 -12.67 15.14
CA LEU A 187 6.91 -12.26 14.27
C LEU A 187 6.70 -13.21 13.07
N GLU A 188 7.54 -14.22 12.89
CA GLU A 188 7.53 -15.18 11.78
C GLU A 188 6.15 -15.79 11.51
N SER A 189 5.42 -16.14 12.57
CA SER A 189 4.07 -16.72 12.44
C SER A 189 3.04 -15.77 11.79
N LEU A 190 3.26 -14.44 11.85
CA LEU A 190 2.42 -13.48 11.11
C LEU A 190 2.72 -13.55 9.61
N TRP A 191 4.00 -13.62 9.23
CA TRP A 191 4.41 -13.69 7.83
C TRP A 191 3.99 -15.03 7.19
N ASN A 192 3.94 -16.09 7.99
CA ASN A 192 3.51 -17.43 7.57
C ASN A 192 1.99 -17.68 7.70
N ALA A 193 1.20 -16.64 8.01
CA ALA A 193 -0.20 -16.80 8.37
C ALA A 193 -1.05 -17.44 7.26
N SER A 194 -0.80 -17.13 5.99
CA SER A 194 -1.53 -17.72 4.86
C SER A 194 -1.35 -19.24 4.81
N GLN A 195 -0.12 -19.73 4.98
CA GLN A 195 0.15 -21.17 5.07
C GLN A 195 -0.50 -21.83 6.29
N MET A 196 -0.54 -21.13 7.43
CA MET A 196 -1.21 -21.61 8.64
C MET A 196 -2.72 -21.74 8.43
N ILE A 197 -3.35 -20.74 7.80
CA ILE A 197 -4.78 -20.75 7.46
C ILE A 197 -5.08 -21.84 6.43
N ALA A 198 -4.21 -22.05 5.44
CA ALA A 198 -4.40 -23.08 4.43
C ALA A 198 -4.37 -24.51 5.00
N ARG A 199 -3.65 -24.73 6.11
CA ARG A 199 -3.57 -26.02 6.81
C ARG A 199 -4.72 -26.28 7.79
N ASP A 200 -5.56 -25.28 8.04
CA ASP A 200 -6.73 -25.40 8.90
C ASP A 200 -7.74 -26.37 8.27
N LYS A 201 -7.89 -27.54 8.89
CA LYS A 201 -8.77 -28.62 8.39
C LYS A 201 -10.25 -28.21 8.34
N SER A 202 -10.65 -27.13 9.01
CA SER A 202 -12.00 -26.60 8.92
C SER A 202 -12.23 -25.75 7.66
N LEU A 203 -11.17 -25.41 6.92
CA LEU A 203 -11.26 -24.68 5.66
C LEU A 203 -11.45 -25.68 4.51
N SER A 204 -12.65 -25.74 3.94
CA SER A 204 -12.86 -26.49 2.69
C SER A 204 -12.23 -25.75 1.51
N PHE A 205 -11.81 -26.47 0.47
CA PHE A 205 -11.31 -25.86 -0.78
C PHE A 205 -12.33 -24.87 -1.40
N ALA A 206 -13.63 -25.16 -1.24
CA ALA A 206 -14.72 -24.26 -1.66
C ALA A 206 -14.67 -22.89 -0.95
N ASN A 207 -14.09 -22.81 0.25
CA ASN A 207 -13.95 -21.60 1.04
C ASN A 207 -12.62 -20.86 0.81
N ALA A 208 -11.70 -21.36 -0.02
CA ALA A 208 -10.38 -20.75 -0.22
C ALA A 208 -10.45 -19.32 -0.80
N LYS A 209 -11.56 -18.97 -1.49
CA LYS A 209 -11.80 -17.62 -2.01
C LYS A 209 -12.47 -16.69 -1.01
N CYS A 210 -12.89 -17.15 0.16
CA CYS A 210 -13.53 -16.31 1.16
C CYS A 210 -12.51 -15.36 1.80
N CYS A 211 -12.97 -14.16 2.15
CA CYS A 211 -12.16 -13.19 2.87
C CYS A 211 -11.69 -13.78 4.21
N PHE A 212 -10.38 -13.90 4.37
CA PHE A 212 -9.77 -14.40 5.60
C PHE A 212 -9.17 -13.30 6.48
N LEU A 213 -9.34 -12.01 6.15
CA LEU A 213 -8.86 -10.91 6.98
C LEU A 213 -9.33 -10.98 8.44
N PRO A 214 -10.57 -11.40 8.76
CA PRO A 214 -10.97 -11.63 10.15
C PRO A 214 -10.14 -12.71 10.87
N LYS A 215 -9.54 -13.68 10.16
CA LYS A 215 -8.57 -14.61 10.77
C LYS A 215 -7.22 -13.92 11.02
N MET A 216 -6.81 -13.01 10.13
CA MET A 216 -5.60 -12.18 10.34
C MET A 216 -5.76 -11.27 11.55
N ASP A 217 -6.94 -10.66 11.73
CA ASP A 217 -7.29 -9.87 12.91
C ASP A 217 -7.03 -10.65 14.21
N VAL A 218 -7.41 -11.93 14.26
CA VAL A 218 -7.19 -12.79 15.42
C VAL A 218 -5.69 -13.03 15.66
N TYR A 219 -4.89 -13.23 14.60
CA TYR A 219 -3.44 -13.39 14.74
C TYR A 219 -2.77 -12.10 15.23
N VAL A 220 -3.16 -10.95 14.70
CA VAL A 220 -2.64 -9.65 15.16
C VAL A 220 -3.07 -9.38 16.60
N ALA A 221 -4.34 -9.59 16.94
CA ALA A 221 -4.87 -9.43 18.30
C ALA A 221 -4.09 -10.28 19.33
N LYS A 222 -3.75 -11.52 18.97
CA LYS A 222 -2.91 -12.39 19.80
C LYS A 222 -1.49 -11.84 19.98
N LYS A 223 -0.88 -11.29 18.93
CA LYS A 223 0.49 -10.72 19.00
C LYS A 223 0.57 -9.46 19.86
N ILE A 224 -0.48 -8.65 19.86
CA ILE A 224 -0.58 -7.48 20.74
C ILE A 224 -1.12 -7.81 22.15
N GLY A 225 -1.48 -9.07 22.41
CA GLY A 225 -2.04 -9.50 23.70
C GLY A 225 -3.42 -8.95 24.03
N LEU A 226 -4.24 -8.61 23.03
CA LEU A 226 -5.58 -8.04 23.24
C LEU A 226 -6.71 -9.02 22.92
N PRO A 227 -7.84 -8.96 23.66
CA PRO A 227 -9.07 -9.64 23.28
C PRO A 227 -9.60 -9.11 21.95
N GLU A 228 -10.27 -9.98 21.18
CA GLU A 228 -10.83 -9.63 19.87
C GLU A 228 -11.79 -8.43 19.92
N ALA A 229 -12.56 -8.26 21.00
CA ALA A 229 -13.47 -7.14 21.16
C ALA A 229 -12.73 -5.79 21.21
N GLN A 230 -11.58 -5.75 21.91
CA GLN A 230 -10.76 -4.53 22.00
C GLN A 230 -10.06 -4.25 20.66
N TYR A 231 -9.54 -5.29 20.01
CA TYR A 231 -8.96 -5.16 18.68
C TYR A 231 -9.99 -4.62 17.66
N ARG A 232 -11.23 -5.16 17.68
CA ARG A 232 -12.32 -4.65 16.83
C ARG A 232 -12.66 -3.18 17.12
N SER A 233 -12.55 -2.74 18.38
CA SER A 233 -12.69 -1.32 18.72
C SER A 233 -11.62 -0.47 18.04
N MET A 234 -10.36 -0.91 18.07
CA MET A 234 -9.27 -0.22 17.37
C MET A 234 -9.54 -0.14 15.86
N LEU A 235 -9.93 -1.24 15.21
CA LEU A 235 -10.30 -1.19 13.78
C LEU A 235 -11.47 -0.23 13.47
N ASN A 236 -12.42 -0.08 14.39
CA ASN A 236 -13.49 0.89 14.23
C ASN A 236 -13.00 2.34 14.35
N ASP A 237 -11.91 2.61 15.07
CA ASP A 237 -11.25 3.92 15.05
C ASP A 237 -10.71 4.26 13.67
N TYR A 238 -10.07 3.29 12.98
CA TYR A 238 -9.62 3.47 11.61
C TYR A 238 -10.79 3.73 10.64
N LYS A 239 -11.93 3.06 10.80
CA LYS A 239 -13.14 3.37 10.00
C LYS A 239 -13.60 4.81 10.19
N ARG A 240 -13.57 5.30 11.43
CA ARG A 240 -13.93 6.69 11.75
C ARG A 240 -12.96 7.68 11.11
N LEU A 241 -11.66 7.41 11.21
CA LEU A 241 -10.61 8.20 10.58
C LEU A 241 -10.80 8.26 9.05
N ILE A 242 -11.01 7.12 8.40
CA ILE A 242 -11.21 7.04 6.95
C ILE A 242 -12.50 7.78 6.53
N THR A 243 -13.56 7.67 7.32
CA THR A 243 -14.81 8.41 7.09
C THR A 243 -14.58 9.92 7.16
N TYR A 244 -13.82 10.40 8.15
CA TYR A 244 -13.44 11.80 8.24
C TYR A 244 -12.59 12.24 7.05
N ARG A 245 -11.60 11.42 6.68
CA ARG A 245 -10.76 11.66 5.51
C ARG A 245 -11.59 11.77 4.23
N GLY A 246 -12.57 10.90 4.04
CA GLY A 246 -13.50 10.92 2.91
C GLY A 246 -14.25 12.23 2.75
N LYS A 247 -14.59 12.94 3.84
CA LYS A 247 -15.21 14.26 3.75
C LYS A 247 -14.27 15.31 3.15
N THR A 248 -12.98 15.23 3.48
CA THR A 248 -11.95 16.12 2.93
C THR A 248 -11.75 15.84 1.43
N GLU A 249 -11.69 14.57 1.05
CA GLU A 249 -11.55 14.15 -0.34
C GLU A 249 -12.78 14.53 -1.21
N ILE A 250 -14.00 14.42 -0.66
CA ILE A 250 -15.22 14.91 -1.33
C ILE A 250 -15.19 16.43 -1.49
N SER A 251 -14.74 17.16 -0.46
CA SER A 251 -14.63 18.62 -0.52
C SER A 251 -13.67 19.08 -1.61
N TYR A 252 -12.57 18.36 -1.83
CA TYR A 252 -11.65 18.63 -2.92
C TYR A 252 -12.36 18.55 -4.29
N TRP A 253 -13.08 17.46 -4.54
CA TRP A 253 -13.81 17.29 -5.81
C TRP A 253 -14.92 18.32 -6.02
N ASN A 254 -15.65 18.68 -4.97
CA ASN A 254 -16.62 19.77 -5.04
C ASN A 254 -15.94 21.11 -5.42
N GLY A 255 -14.75 21.37 -4.87
CA GLY A 255 -13.93 22.52 -5.25
C GLY A 255 -13.55 22.51 -6.73
N CYS A 256 -13.11 21.36 -7.26
CA CYS A 256 -12.80 21.20 -8.68
C CYS A 256 -14.01 21.46 -9.58
N ILE A 257 -15.21 20.99 -9.19
CA ILE A 257 -16.45 21.26 -9.93
C ILE A 257 -16.72 22.77 -10.00
N GLU A 258 -16.62 23.47 -8.86
CA GLU A 258 -16.85 24.92 -8.81
C GLU A 258 -15.77 25.71 -9.56
N GLU A 259 -14.56 25.20 -9.65
CA GLU A 259 -13.50 25.79 -10.48
C GLU A 259 -13.79 25.63 -11.98
N ILE A 260 -14.16 24.42 -12.41
CA ILE A 260 -14.47 24.12 -13.81
C ILE A 260 -15.66 24.95 -14.30
N LYS A 261 -16.68 25.15 -13.46
CA LYS A 261 -17.85 26.00 -13.78
C LYS A 261 -17.49 27.46 -14.10
N LYS A 262 -16.31 27.93 -13.67
CA LYS A 262 -15.83 29.30 -13.92
C LYS A 262 -15.03 29.43 -15.23
N PHE A 263 -14.77 28.33 -15.93
CA PHE A 263 -13.96 28.38 -17.15
C PHE A 263 -14.67 29.15 -18.27
N THR A 264 -13.89 29.87 -19.06
CA THR A 264 -14.34 30.32 -20.37
C THR A 264 -14.52 29.12 -21.30
N LYS A 265 -15.24 29.33 -22.40
CA LYS A 265 -15.41 28.30 -23.43
C LYS A 265 -14.05 27.81 -23.93
N GLU A 266 -13.12 28.72 -24.18
CA GLU A 266 -11.77 28.44 -24.70
C GLU A 266 -10.98 27.57 -23.71
N LYS A 267 -10.93 28.00 -22.44
CA LYS A 267 -10.24 27.24 -21.38
C LYS A 267 -10.85 25.85 -21.19
N ALA A 268 -12.18 25.72 -21.23
CA ALA A 268 -12.84 24.44 -21.12
C ALA A 268 -12.51 23.48 -22.29
N ILE A 269 -12.40 24.01 -23.51
CA ILE A 269 -11.98 23.24 -24.69
C ILE A 269 -10.53 22.76 -24.53
N GLU A 270 -9.62 23.66 -24.14
CA GLU A 270 -8.20 23.33 -23.93
C GLU A 270 -8.01 22.23 -22.87
N GLU A 271 -8.65 22.38 -21.71
CA GLU A 271 -8.59 21.37 -20.64
C GLU A 271 -9.23 20.04 -21.06
N LEU A 272 -10.31 20.06 -21.86
CA LEU A 272 -10.92 18.84 -22.38
C LEU A 272 -10.01 18.09 -23.37
N ILE A 273 -9.28 18.82 -24.22
CA ILE A 273 -8.29 18.25 -25.14
C ILE A 273 -7.17 17.58 -24.34
N LYS A 274 -6.65 18.28 -23.32
CA LYS A 274 -5.60 17.77 -22.42
C LYS A 274 -6.06 16.55 -21.63
N ALA A 275 -7.24 16.60 -21.00
CA ALA A 275 -7.79 15.49 -20.21
C ALA A 275 -8.01 14.23 -21.06
N LYS A 276 -8.38 14.39 -22.33
CA LYS A 276 -8.52 13.26 -23.27
C LYS A 276 -7.18 12.75 -23.83
N LYS A 277 -6.06 13.41 -23.54
CA LYS A 277 -4.71 13.09 -24.02
C LYS A 277 -4.67 12.90 -25.54
N LEU A 278 -5.35 13.78 -26.29
CA LEU A 278 -5.58 13.58 -27.73
C LEU A 278 -4.28 13.66 -28.54
N GLN A 279 -3.39 14.59 -28.20
CA GLN A 279 -2.12 14.75 -28.91
C GLN A 279 -1.19 13.57 -28.65
N GLU A 280 -1.16 13.06 -27.43
CA GLU A 280 -0.36 11.90 -27.03
C GLU A 280 -0.81 10.64 -27.77
N LYS A 281 -2.13 10.46 -27.95
CA LYS A 281 -2.68 9.34 -28.73
C LYS A 281 -2.24 9.39 -30.19
N ILE A 282 -2.33 10.57 -30.82
CA ILE A 282 -1.88 10.76 -32.21
C ILE A 282 -0.38 10.44 -32.31
N ASN A 283 0.44 11.02 -31.42
CA ASN A 283 1.89 10.82 -31.43
C ASN A 283 2.28 9.35 -31.24
N ALA A 284 1.61 8.62 -30.34
CA ALA A 284 1.89 7.20 -30.10
C ALA A 284 1.58 6.34 -31.34
N ILE A 285 0.49 6.62 -32.05
CA ILE A 285 0.12 5.92 -33.30
C ILE A 285 1.14 6.23 -34.39
N SER A 286 1.48 7.51 -34.58
CA SER A 286 2.47 7.93 -35.58
C SER A 286 3.83 7.26 -35.35
N GLN A 287 4.34 7.26 -34.11
CA GLN A 287 5.60 6.60 -33.77
C GLN A 287 5.56 5.09 -34.02
N TYR A 288 4.42 4.45 -33.80
CA TYR A 288 4.26 3.03 -34.09
C TYR A 288 4.29 2.75 -35.60
N ILE A 289 3.58 3.54 -36.40
CA ILE A 289 3.59 3.43 -37.86
C ILE A 289 5.01 3.66 -38.40
N ASP A 290 5.71 4.68 -37.91
CA ASP A 290 7.08 4.99 -38.33
C ASP A 290 8.05 3.85 -38.03
N LYS A 291 7.87 3.12 -36.91
CA LYS A 291 8.67 1.95 -36.57
C LYS A 291 8.43 0.77 -37.51
N LEU A 292 7.21 0.59 -38.02
CA LEU A 292 6.88 -0.48 -38.96
C LEU A 292 7.41 -0.23 -40.37
N ASN A 293 7.66 1.04 -40.72
CA ASN A 293 8.15 1.46 -42.04
C ASN A 293 9.69 1.59 -42.09
N ARG A 294 10.40 1.21 -41.03
CA ARG A 294 11.87 1.12 -40.97
C ARG A 294 12.31 -0.33 -41.17
#